data_AF-A0A975Y3X9-F1
#
_entry.id   AF-A0A975Y3X9-F1
#
_cell.length_a   1.000
_cell.length_b   1.000
_cell.length_c   1.000
_cell.angle_alpha   90.00
_cell.angle_beta   90.00
_cell.angle_gamma   90.00
#
_symmetry.space_group_name_H-M   'P 1'
#
loop_
_entity.id
_entity.type
_entity.pdbx_description
1 polymer ?
#
loop_
_entity_poly.entity_id
_entity_poly.type
_entity_poly.pdbx_seq_one_letter_code
_entity_poly.pdbx_strand_id
1 'polypeptide(L)'
;MYNFEFIATRKNSLLNDIKGLCDNRISNIQSIVYCYSFVRNSLKNIECQIELGYKESISNCSDDNQVKEFINLFNLTEIQGNLNLASGGIPEDFRKIENRHLDFKNEGSKIIFTYMYHQFFLSMISILDDFFAQLITLILKAYPEKIAKKQIKLSPLEFNTFLNKLQRITDLPQQLGLPQEKDIIDWFDKQIYDVVTDIMKNKNALEQLDKLEDYLQAEKKLLRLYKLQYYEMYLRRNAGIHSSWMGEKEYQQKFKEIKKRANGDKLLFEEPIYDNFLGFSERYFYNSCIFCQNIIILIEKHCEQKFNTAEQL
;
A
#
# COMPACT_ATOMS: atom_id res chain seq x y z
N MET A 1 -32.30 -28.55 -7.39
CA MET A 1 -31.29 -28.62 -6.32
C MET A 1 -30.06 -27.93 -6.86
N TYR A 2 -30.00 -26.60 -6.78
CA TYR A 2 -28.77 -25.88 -7.15
C TYR A 2 -27.74 -26.18 -6.07
N ASN A 3 -26.71 -26.93 -6.45
CA ASN A 3 -25.59 -27.20 -5.60
C ASN A 3 -24.86 -25.86 -5.42
N PHE A 4 -24.52 -25.45 -4.19
CA PHE A 4 -23.64 -24.29 -3.96
C PHE A 4 -22.19 -24.61 -4.35
N GLU A 5 -22.03 -25.24 -5.49
CA GLU A 5 -20.77 -25.69 -6.04
C GLU A 5 -19.84 -24.49 -6.23
N PHE A 6 -20.37 -23.30 -6.54
CA PHE A 6 -19.57 -22.08 -6.60
C PHE A 6 -19.03 -21.64 -5.22
N ILE A 7 -19.79 -21.78 -4.11
CA ILE A 7 -19.30 -21.45 -2.76
C ILE A 7 -18.26 -22.49 -2.33
N ALA A 8 -18.53 -23.78 -2.58
CA ALA A 8 -17.57 -24.84 -2.32
C ALA A 8 -16.27 -24.62 -3.11
N THR A 9 -16.37 -24.24 -4.38
CA THR A 9 -15.22 -23.89 -5.24
C THR A 9 -14.45 -22.71 -4.67
N ARG A 10 -15.12 -21.62 -4.27
CA ARG A 10 -14.49 -20.44 -3.64
C ARG A 10 -13.82 -20.77 -2.31
N LYS A 11 -14.38 -21.68 -1.51
CA LYS A 11 -13.76 -22.16 -0.27
C LYS A 11 -12.51 -23.00 -0.57
N ASN A 12 -12.60 -23.90 -1.54
CA ASN A 12 -11.49 -24.77 -1.95
C ASN A 12 -10.34 -23.97 -2.59
N SER A 13 -10.64 -22.87 -3.31
CA SER A 13 -9.61 -22.00 -3.90
C SER A 13 -9.07 -20.96 -2.93
N LEU A 14 -9.76 -20.65 -1.83
CA LEU A 14 -9.47 -19.50 -0.97
C LEU A 14 -8.01 -19.40 -0.55
N LEU A 15 -7.41 -20.50 -0.06
CA LEU A 15 -6.01 -20.47 0.40
C LEU A 15 -5.04 -20.20 -0.75
N ASN A 16 -5.28 -20.79 -1.92
CA ASN A 16 -4.46 -20.55 -3.10
C ASN A 16 -4.63 -19.11 -3.60
N ASP A 17 -5.84 -18.56 -3.56
CA ASP A 17 -6.13 -17.18 -3.95
C ASP A 17 -5.49 -16.18 -2.98
N ILE A 18 -5.55 -16.43 -1.66
CA ILE A 18 -4.89 -15.62 -0.64
C ILE A 18 -3.36 -15.68 -0.82
N LYS A 19 -2.79 -16.87 -1.03
CA LYS A 19 -1.36 -17.03 -1.28
C LYS A 19 -0.92 -16.27 -2.52
N GLY A 20 -1.63 -16.44 -3.64
CA GLY A 20 -1.36 -15.70 -4.88
C GLY A 20 -1.45 -14.18 -4.69
N LEU A 21 -2.42 -13.71 -3.91
CA LEU A 21 -2.53 -12.30 -3.53
C LEU A 21 -1.32 -11.83 -2.69
N CYS A 22 -0.91 -12.61 -1.68
CA CYS A 22 0.24 -12.29 -0.83
C CYS A 22 1.54 -12.22 -1.63
N ASP A 23 1.82 -13.25 -2.44
CA ASP A 23 2.98 -13.31 -3.33
C ASP A 23 3.02 -12.11 -4.28
N ASN A 24 1.88 -11.77 -4.90
CA ASN A 24 1.79 -10.62 -5.80
C ASN A 24 2.06 -9.30 -5.07
N ARG A 25 1.50 -9.09 -3.88
CA ARG A 25 1.68 -7.84 -3.13
C ARG A 25 3.09 -7.69 -2.57
N ILE A 26 3.72 -8.78 -2.12
CA ILE A 26 5.13 -8.80 -1.75
C ILE A 26 6.00 -8.45 -2.96
N SER A 27 5.74 -9.05 -4.11
CA SER A 27 6.45 -8.75 -5.36
C SER A 27 6.32 -7.27 -5.73
N ASN A 28 5.12 -6.67 -5.64
CA ASN A 28 4.93 -5.24 -5.92
C ASN A 28 5.74 -4.34 -4.96
N ILE A 29 5.80 -4.68 -3.66
CA ILE A 29 6.64 -3.94 -2.70
C ILE A 29 8.13 -4.09 -3.04
N GLN A 30 8.57 -5.29 -3.45
CA GLN A 30 9.94 -5.50 -3.92
C GLN A 30 10.24 -4.71 -5.19
N SER A 31 9.29 -4.61 -6.14
CA SER A 31 9.41 -3.74 -7.32
C SER A 31 9.61 -2.29 -6.94
N ILE A 32 8.94 -1.78 -5.90
CA ILE A 32 9.20 -0.42 -5.39
C ILE A 32 10.66 -0.26 -4.92
N VAL A 33 11.20 -1.24 -4.20
CA VAL A 33 12.61 -1.23 -3.76
C VAL A 33 13.58 -1.30 -4.95
N TYR A 34 13.22 -2.05 -6.00
CA TYR A 34 14.00 -2.06 -7.25
C TYR A 34 13.94 -0.72 -7.98
N CYS A 35 12.76 -0.10 -8.09
CA CYS A 35 12.61 1.24 -8.68
C CYS A 35 13.41 2.28 -7.89
N TYR A 36 13.35 2.23 -6.57
CA TYR A 36 14.19 3.07 -5.69
C TYR A 36 15.67 2.94 -6.03
N SER A 37 16.17 1.70 -6.10
CA SER A 37 17.58 1.42 -6.39
C SER A 37 17.97 1.84 -7.80
N PHE A 38 17.10 1.59 -8.77
CA PHE A 38 17.28 1.98 -10.16
C PHE A 38 17.40 3.50 -10.31
N VAL A 39 16.48 4.28 -9.74
CA VAL A 39 16.52 5.75 -9.78
C VAL A 39 17.79 6.26 -9.09
N ARG A 40 18.14 5.70 -7.92
CA ARG A 40 19.36 6.08 -7.18
C ARG A 40 20.60 5.93 -8.04
N ASN A 41 20.77 4.74 -8.63
CA ASN A 41 21.93 4.41 -9.44
C ASN A 41 21.96 5.24 -10.73
N SER A 42 20.79 5.50 -11.32
CA SER A 42 20.69 6.33 -12.54
C SER A 42 21.15 7.76 -12.27
N LEU A 43 20.70 8.38 -11.17
CA LEU A 43 21.15 9.71 -10.78
C LEU A 43 22.66 9.74 -10.47
N LYS A 44 23.19 8.74 -9.75
CA LYS A 44 24.62 8.63 -9.49
C LYS A 44 25.45 8.51 -10.78
N ASN A 45 24.98 7.71 -11.74
CA ASN A 45 25.65 7.54 -13.02
C ASN A 45 25.65 8.85 -13.81
N ILE A 46 24.54 9.59 -13.79
CA ILE A 46 24.44 10.91 -14.42
C ILE A 46 25.46 11.88 -13.79
N GLU A 47 25.54 11.96 -12.45
CA GLU A 47 26.53 12.81 -11.77
C GLU A 47 27.97 12.46 -12.15
N CYS A 48 28.27 11.15 -12.22
CA CYS A 48 29.60 10.67 -12.61
C CYS A 48 29.94 11.05 -14.06
N GLN A 49 28.99 10.91 -14.98
CA GLN A 49 29.17 11.29 -16.39
C GLN A 49 29.37 12.79 -16.56
N ILE A 50 28.61 13.61 -15.82
CA ILE A 50 28.80 15.06 -15.79
C ILE A 50 30.21 15.40 -15.32
N GLU A 51 30.68 14.80 -14.22
CA GLU A 51 32.02 15.06 -13.69
C GLU A 51 33.14 14.61 -14.63
N LEU A 52 33.01 13.43 -15.25
CA LEU A 52 34.01 12.91 -16.19
C LEU A 52 34.07 13.75 -17.46
N GLY A 53 32.93 14.09 -18.05
CA GLY A 53 32.91 14.90 -19.26
C GLY A 53 33.48 16.30 -19.06
N TYR A 54 33.22 16.95 -17.91
CA TYR A 54 33.89 18.21 -17.58
C TYR A 54 35.42 18.07 -17.50
N LYS A 55 35.93 16.97 -16.91
CA LYS A 55 37.38 16.73 -16.81
C LYS A 55 38.02 16.45 -18.17
N GLU A 56 37.36 15.66 -19.01
CA GLU A 56 37.85 15.30 -20.35
C GLU A 56 37.89 16.52 -21.28
N SER A 57 36.87 17.38 -21.25
CA SER A 57 36.83 18.62 -22.02
C SER A 57 37.99 19.57 -21.68
N ILE A 58 38.31 19.75 -20.39
CA ILE A 58 39.41 20.62 -19.97
C ILE A 58 40.79 20.13 -20.51
N SER A 59 40.91 18.85 -20.87
CA SER A 59 42.20 18.22 -21.21
C SER A 59 42.54 18.10 -22.71
N ASN A 60 41.62 18.33 -23.66
CA ASN A 60 41.75 17.84 -25.05
C ASN A 60 41.60 18.87 -26.19
N CYS A 61 41.93 20.15 -25.99
CA CYS A 61 41.76 21.17 -27.03
C CYS A 61 42.90 21.22 -28.08
N SER A 62 42.68 20.72 -29.32
CA SER A 62 43.44 21.18 -30.53
C SER A 62 42.97 20.80 -31.96
N ASP A 63 41.90 20.02 -32.22
CA ASP A 63 41.37 19.76 -33.59
C ASP A 63 39.99 19.05 -33.51
N ASP A 64 39.30 18.72 -34.62
CA ASP A 64 37.98 18.02 -34.84
C ASP A 64 37.28 17.33 -33.64
N ASN A 65 38.05 16.79 -32.70
CA ASN A 65 37.62 16.53 -31.32
C ASN A 65 36.90 17.71 -30.65
N GLN A 66 37.15 18.97 -31.02
CA GLN A 66 36.48 20.16 -30.46
C GLN A 66 34.96 20.17 -30.72
N VAL A 67 34.50 19.67 -31.88
CA VAL A 67 33.06 19.59 -32.18
C VAL A 67 32.39 18.50 -31.35
N LYS A 68 33.04 17.34 -31.19
CA LYS A 68 32.56 16.28 -30.29
C LYS A 68 32.57 16.71 -28.83
N GLU A 69 33.60 17.45 -28.42
CA GLU A 69 33.73 18.03 -27.09
C GLU A 69 32.62 19.05 -26.82
N PHE A 70 32.31 19.93 -27.78
CA PHE A 70 31.21 20.89 -27.67
C PHE A 70 29.85 20.19 -27.54
N ILE A 71 29.57 19.16 -28.36
CA ILE A 71 28.33 18.38 -28.27
C ILE A 71 28.22 17.69 -26.90
N ASN A 72 29.30 17.08 -26.42
CA ASN A 72 29.33 16.44 -25.10
C ASN A 72 29.10 17.47 -23.98
N LEU A 73 29.80 18.61 -24.01
CA LEU A 73 29.66 19.66 -23.02
C LEU A 73 28.25 20.27 -23.04
N PHE A 74 27.67 20.47 -24.22
CA PHE A 74 26.30 20.94 -24.39
C PHE A 74 25.31 19.95 -23.76
N ASN A 75 25.40 18.66 -24.10
CA ASN A 75 24.54 17.61 -23.55
C ASN A 75 24.65 17.52 -22.02
N LEU A 76 25.86 17.61 -21.46
CA LEU A 76 26.08 17.58 -20.01
C LEU A 76 25.52 18.83 -19.32
N THR A 77 25.67 20.00 -19.95
CA THR A 77 25.09 21.25 -19.45
C THR A 77 23.57 21.22 -19.51
N GLU A 78 22.99 20.63 -20.55
CA GLU A 78 21.54 20.42 -20.68
C GLU A 78 21.04 19.46 -19.59
N ILE A 79 21.70 18.32 -19.36
CA ILE A 79 21.34 17.37 -18.31
C ILE A 79 21.42 18.04 -16.92
N GLN A 80 22.51 18.74 -16.63
CA GLN A 80 22.67 19.46 -15.36
C GLN A 80 21.61 20.58 -15.21
N GLY A 81 21.31 21.30 -16.30
CA GLY A 81 20.25 22.30 -16.35
C GLY A 81 18.89 21.71 -16.03
N ASN A 82 18.56 20.57 -16.65
CA ASN A 82 17.31 19.84 -16.42
C ASN A 82 17.19 19.33 -14.97
N LEU A 83 18.28 18.81 -14.39
CA LEU A 83 18.29 18.43 -12.96
C LEU A 83 18.05 19.63 -12.05
N ASN A 84 18.70 20.76 -12.32
CA ASN A 84 18.50 21.98 -11.54
C ASN A 84 17.06 22.48 -11.64
N LEU A 85 16.49 22.53 -12.85
CA LEU A 85 15.10 22.92 -13.10
C LEU A 85 14.12 21.98 -12.39
N ALA A 86 14.30 20.67 -12.51
CA ALA A 86 13.46 19.69 -11.84
C ALA A 86 13.52 19.82 -10.31
N SER A 87 14.73 19.98 -9.76
CA SER A 87 14.91 20.21 -8.31
C SER A 87 14.29 21.52 -7.84
N GLY A 88 14.26 22.56 -8.68
CA GLY A 88 13.62 23.85 -8.40
C GLY A 88 12.10 23.75 -8.34
N GLY A 89 11.49 22.75 -8.96
CA GLY A 89 10.05 22.48 -8.88
C GLY A 89 9.62 21.69 -7.62
N ILE A 90 10.56 21.19 -6.83
CA ILE A 90 10.27 20.40 -5.61
C ILE A 90 10.12 21.35 -4.41
N PRO A 91 9.13 21.13 -3.51
CA PRO A 91 8.95 21.98 -2.33
C PRO A 91 10.20 22.09 -1.45
N GLU A 92 10.44 23.29 -0.93
CA GLU A 92 11.66 23.64 -0.19
C GLU A 92 11.88 22.79 1.06
N ASP A 93 10.79 22.33 1.69
CA ASP A 93 10.87 21.50 2.90
C ASP A 93 11.59 20.17 2.67
N PHE A 94 11.58 19.62 1.45
CA PHE A 94 12.33 18.41 1.10
C PHE A 94 13.85 18.61 1.15
N ARG A 95 14.34 19.85 0.94
CA ARG A 95 15.77 20.16 1.04
C ARG A 95 16.29 20.05 2.47
N LYS A 96 15.39 20.18 3.46
CA LYS A 96 15.70 20.15 4.89
C LYS A 96 15.88 18.72 5.42
N ILE A 97 15.56 17.69 4.64
CA ILE A 97 15.68 16.30 5.07
C ILE A 97 17.15 15.88 5.05
N GLU A 98 17.70 15.64 6.23
CA GLU A 98 19.06 15.09 6.37
C GLU A 98 19.10 13.60 6.02
N ASN A 99 19.47 13.29 4.79
CA ASN A 99 19.73 11.93 4.36
C ASN A 99 21.23 11.65 4.27
N ARG A 100 21.86 11.38 5.42
CA ARG A 100 23.32 11.14 5.52
C ARG A 100 23.81 9.90 4.76
N HIS A 101 22.90 9.01 4.38
CA HIS A 101 23.20 7.80 3.62
C HIS A 101 23.11 8.01 2.09
N LEU A 102 22.64 9.18 1.66
CA LEU A 102 22.63 9.57 0.26
C LEU A 102 23.95 10.23 -0.11
N ASP A 103 24.79 9.43 -0.73
CA ASP A 103 26.05 9.85 -1.32
C ASP A 103 25.81 10.40 -2.74
N PHE A 104 25.18 11.57 -2.82
CA PHE A 104 25.05 12.39 -4.03
C PHE A 104 25.94 13.61 -3.90
N LYS A 105 26.65 13.96 -4.98
CA LYS A 105 27.51 15.16 -5.00
C LYS A 105 26.71 16.42 -5.33
N ASN A 106 25.68 16.28 -6.17
CA ASN A 106 24.83 17.39 -6.56
C ASN A 106 23.59 17.49 -5.65
N GLU A 107 23.37 18.66 -5.06
CA GLU A 107 22.22 18.87 -4.17
C GLU A 107 20.88 18.70 -4.91
N GLY A 108 20.82 19.06 -6.20
CA GLY A 108 19.65 18.84 -7.05
C GLY A 108 19.27 17.35 -7.16
N SER A 109 20.24 16.47 -7.43
CA SER A 109 20.01 15.02 -7.45
C SER A 109 19.51 14.49 -6.11
N LYS A 110 20.11 14.97 -5.01
CA LYS A 110 19.72 14.58 -3.65
C LYS A 110 18.28 14.98 -3.34
N ILE A 111 17.85 16.18 -3.75
CA ILE A 111 16.47 16.66 -3.56
C ILE A 111 15.49 15.87 -4.42
N ILE A 112 15.81 15.66 -5.70
CA ILE A 112 15.00 14.85 -6.62
C ILE A 112 14.82 13.45 -6.04
N PHE A 113 15.92 12.81 -5.65
CA PHE A 113 15.86 11.46 -5.10
C PHE A 113 15.08 11.40 -3.79
N THR A 114 15.27 12.42 -2.93
CA THR A 114 14.52 12.54 -1.68
C THR A 114 13.03 12.60 -1.94
N TYR A 115 12.59 13.46 -2.85
CA TYR A 115 11.19 13.55 -3.27
C TYR A 115 10.67 12.22 -3.85
N MET A 116 11.45 11.56 -4.71
CA MET A 116 11.04 10.31 -5.37
C MET A 116 10.73 9.18 -4.39
N TYR A 117 11.53 8.97 -3.34
CA TYR A 117 11.23 7.90 -2.39
C TYR A 117 10.01 8.20 -1.52
N HIS A 118 9.67 9.48 -1.33
CA HIS A 118 8.40 9.86 -0.72
C HIS A 118 7.21 9.51 -1.61
N GLN A 119 7.34 9.64 -2.94
CA GLN A 119 6.32 9.16 -3.88
C GLN A 119 6.19 7.63 -3.86
N PHE A 120 7.31 6.92 -3.81
CA PHE A 120 7.32 5.46 -3.67
C PHE A 120 6.64 4.98 -2.38
N PHE A 121 6.78 5.72 -1.28
CA PHE A 121 6.06 5.45 -0.05
C PHE A 121 4.54 5.53 -0.22
N LEU A 122 4.02 6.54 -0.93
CA LEU A 122 2.58 6.66 -1.19
C LEU A 122 2.04 5.43 -1.94
N SER A 123 2.78 4.95 -2.94
CA SER A 123 2.45 3.74 -3.69
C SER A 123 2.42 2.50 -2.80
N MET A 124 3.41 2.35 -1.92
CA MET A 124 3.50 1.22 -1.00
C MET A 124 2.31 1.16 -0.02
N ILE A 125 1.88 2.29 0.55
CA ILE A 125 0.69 2.31 1.41
C ILE A 125 -0.56 1.94 0.61
N SER A 126 -0.68 2.45 -0.62
CA SER A 126 -1.81 2.13 -1.49
C SER A 126 -1.87 0.65 -1.87
N ILE A 127 -0.71 -0.02 -2.00
CA ILE A 127 -0.64 -1.48 -2.17
C ILE A 127 -1.20 -2.22 -0.94
N LEU A 128 -0.93 -1.73 0.28
CA LEU A 128 -1.50 -2.32 1.50
C LEU A 128 -3.02 -2.08 1.61
N ASP A 129 -3.49 -0.88 1.31
CA ASP A 129 -4.93 -0.56 1.32
C ASP A 129 -5.69 -1.51 0.39
N ASP A 130 -5.18 -1.68 -0.84
CA ASP A 130 -5.73 -2.61 -1.82
C ASP A 130 -5.61 -4.07 -1.39
N PHE A 131 -4.48 -4.47 -0.78
CA PHE A 131 -4.32 -5.81 -0.22
C PHE A 131 -5.39 -6.13 0.83
N PHE A 132 -5.63 -5.23 1.80
CA PHE A 132 -6.65 -5.45 2.83
C PHE A 132 -8.06 -5.55 2.22
N ALA A 133 -8.37 -4.69 1.26
CA ALA A 133 -9.66 -4.73 0.56
C ALA A 133 -9.88 -6.06 -0.19
N GLN A 134 -8.87 -6.51 -0.94
CA GLN A 134 -8.95 -7.76 -1.70
C GLN A 134 -8.98 -8.98 -0.79
N LEU A 135 -8.23 -8.96 0.31
CA LEU A 135 -8.27 -10.04 1.30
C LEU A 135 -9.66 -10.18 1.95
N ILE A 136 -10.27 -9.07 2.37
CA ILE A 136 -11.65 -9.09 2.90
C ILE A 136 -12.61 -9.62 1.83
N THR A 137 -12.44 -9.17 0.58
CA THR A 137 -13.26 -9.63 -0.55
C THR A 137 -13.17 -11.14 -0.73
N LEU A 138 -11.95 -11.72 -0.77
CA LEU A 138 -11.75 -13.17 -0.90
C LEU A 138 -12.43 -13.93 0.24
N ILE A 139 -12.24 -13.49 1.49
CA ILE A 139 -12.84 -14.12 2.67
C ILE A 139 -14.37 -14.06 2.61
N LEU A 140 -14.94 -12.92 2.23
CA LEU A 140 -16.40 -12.77 2.12
C LEU A 140 -16.98 -13.55 0.95
N LYS A 141 -16.26 -13.71 -0.16
CA LYS A 141 -16.68 -14.56 -1.28
C LYS A 141 -16.72 -16.04 -0.89
N ALA A 142 -15.77 -16.50 -0.08
CA ALA A 142 -15.72 -17.87 0.41
C ALA A 142 -16.68 -18.12 1.59
N TYR A 143 -16.92 -17.11 2.43
CA TYR A 143 -17.79 -17.19 3.62
C TYR A 143 -18.83 -16.07 3.65
N PRO A 144 -19.79 -16.05 2.71
CA PRO A 144 -20.78 -14.97 2.58
C PRO A 144 -21.68 -14.83 3.82
N GLU A 145 -21.83 -15.87 4.64
CA GLU A 145 -22.54 -15.81 5.92
C GLU A 145 -21.92 -14.80 6.91
N LYS A 146 -20.64 -14.42 6.72
CA LYS A 146 -19.97 -13.38 7.51
C LYS A 146 -20.51 -11.97 7.22
N ILE A 147 -21.16 -11.76 6.07
CA ILE A 147 -21.85 -10.50 5.72
C ILE A 147 -23.09 -10.33 6.61
N ALA A 148 -23.87 -11.40 6.72
CA ALA A 148 -25.17 -11.38 7.40
C ALA A 148 -25.06 -11.17 8.91
N LYS A 149 -24.00 -11.67 9.55
CA LYS A 149 -23.77 -11.46 10.99
C LYS A 149 -23.51 -10.00 11.38
N LYS A 150 -23.24 -9.09 10.42
CA LYS A 150 -22.79 -7.72 10.73
C LYS A 150 -23.57 -6.58 10.08
N GLN A 151 -24.22 -6.75 8.92
CA GLN A 151 -24.87 -5.62 8.23
C GLN A 151 -26.26 -5.88 7.66
N ILE A 152 -26.73 -7.12 7.64
CA ILE A 152 -28.05 -7.40 7.12
C ILE A 152 -29.06 -7.36 8.28
N LYS A 153 -29.87 -6.31 8.37
CA LYS A 153 -31.10 -6.28 9.18
C LYS A 153 -32.16 -7.24 8.60
N LEU A 154 -31.80 -8.51 8.46
CA LEU A 154 -32.77 -9.58 8.31
C LEU A 154 -32.89 -10.18 9.71
N SER A 155 -34.11 -10.28 10.21
CA SER A 155 -34.38 -11.01 11.45
C SER A 155 -33.74 -12.40 11.38
N PRO A 156 -33.37 -13.02 12.52
CA PRO A 156 -32.84 -14.39 12.55
C PRO A 156 -33.77 -15.39 11.82
N LEU A 157 -35.07 -15.11 11.83
CA LEU A 157 -36.07 -15.85 11.08
C LEU A 157 -35.93 -15.63 9.57
N GLU A 158 -35.75 -14.40 9.09
CA GLU A 158 -35.52 -14.09 7.68
C GLU A 158 -34.15 -14.57 7.18
N PHE A 159 -33.11 -14.61 8.02
CA PHE A 159 -31.81 -15.15 7.65
C PHE A 159 -31.81 -16.68 7.61
N ASN A 160 -32.43 -17.36 8.60
CA ASN A 160 -32.65 -18.80 8.50
C ASN A 160 -33.63 -19.14 7.38
N THR A 161 -34.61 -18.28 7.09
CA THR A 161 -35.49 -18.44 5.93
C THR A 161 -34.75 -18.15 4.63
N PHE A 162 -33.78 -17.23 4.60
CA PHE A 162 -32.92 -16.94 3.46
C PHE A 162 -31.95 -18.10 3.21
N LEU A 163 -31.27 -18.60 4.24
CA LEU A 163 -30.42 -19.80 4.18
C LEU A 163 -31.22 -21.08 3.90
N ASN A 164 -32.44 -21.23 4.44
CA ASN A 164 -33.33 -22.36 4.14
C ASN A 164 -34.00 -22.23 2.76
N LYS A 165 -34.26 -21.01 2.26
CA LYS A 165 -34.67 -20.74 0.87
C LYS A 165 -33.51 -20.95 -0.10
N LEU A 166 -32.28 -20.67 0.34
CA LEU A 166 -31.02 -21.01 -0.32
C LEU A 166 -30.75 -22.52 -0.30
N GLN A 167 -31.18 -23.28 0.72
CA GLN A 167 -31.16 -24.74 0.67
C GLN A 167 -32.32 -25.34 -0.14
N ARG A 168 -33.42 -24.59 -0.31
CA ARG A 168 -34.61 -24.95 -1.11
C ARG A 168 -34.63 -24.22 -2.47
N ILE A 169 -33.47 -24.03 -3.12
CA ILE A 169 -33.36 -23.34 -4.42
C ILE A 169 -33.91 -24.23 -5.54
N THR A 170 -35.19 -24.07 -5.78
CA THR A 170 -35.79 -24.05 -7.12
C THR A 170 -36.53 -22.74 -7.38
N ASP A 171 -36.91 -21.97 -6.35
CA ASP A 171 -37.96 -20.94 -6.48
C ASP A 171 -37.47 -19.48 -6.32
N LEU A 172 -36.22 -19.26 -5.88
CA LEU A 172 -35.64 -17.91 -5.68
C LEU A 172 -35.53 -17.06 -6.98
N PRO A 173 -35.16 -17.64 -8.14
CA PRO A 173 -35.11 -16.91 -9.42
C PRO A 173 -36.46 -16.28 -9.77
N GLN A 174 -37.56 -16.98 -9.47
CA GLN A 174 -38.92 -16.52 -9.73
C GLN A 174 -39.41 -15.48 -8.70
N GLN A 175 -39.00 -15.59 -7.43
CA GLN A 175 -39.43 -14.64 -6.39
C GLN A 175 -38.71 -13.28 -6.44
N LEU A 176 -37.47 -13.24 -6.95
CA LEU A 176 -36.68 -12.00 -7.09
C LEU A 176 -36.65 -11.46 -8.53
N GLY A 177 -37.26 -12.17 -9.50
CA GLY A 177 -37.23 -11.80 -10.91
C GLY A 177 -35.84 -11.91 -11.56
N LEU A 178 -34.94 -12.70 -10.98
CA LEU A 178 -33.56 -12.87 -11.44
C LEU A 178 -33.46 -14.14 -12.29
N PRO A 179 -33.22 -14.05 -13.61
CA PRO A 179 -33.01 -15.23 -14.44
C PRO A 179 -31.57 -15.75 -14.28
N GLN A 180 -31.40 -17.05 -14.03
CA GLN A 180 -30.11 -17.78 -14.08
C GLN A 180 -29.15 -17.61 -12.88
N GLU A 181 -28.31 -18.63 -12.66
CA GLU A 181 -27.33 -18.74 -11.57
C GLU A 181 -26.29 -17.60 -11.57
N LYS A 182 -25.96 -17.09 -12.75
CA LYS A 182 -25.04 -15.97 -12.94
C LYS A 182 -25.54 -14.69 -12.26
N ASP A 183 -26.82 -14.37 -12.38
CA ASP A 183 -27.41 -13.16 -11.80
C ASP A 183 -27.40 -13.20 -10.27
N ILE A 184 -27.46 -14.39 -9.67
CA ILE A 184 -27.33 -14.60 -8.22
C ILE A 184 -25.89 -14.34 -7.78
N ILE A 185 -24.90 -14.87 -8.50
CA ILE A 185 -23.46 -14.64 -8.21
C ILE A 185 -23.13 -13.15 -8.32
N ASP A 186 -23.58 -12.49 -9.39
CA ASP A 186 -23.33 -11.07 -9.63
C ASP A 186 -23.97 -10.20 -8.54
N TRP A 187 -25.18 -10.56 -8.08
CA TRP A 187 -25.83 -9.89 -6.95
C TRP A 187 -25.02 -10.05 -5.65
N PHE A 188 -24.55 -11.26 -5.32
CA PHE A 188 -23.72 -11.50 -4.13
C PHE A 188 -22.41 -10.73 -4.17
N ASP A 189 -21.71 -10.79 -5.30
CA ASP A 189 -20.43 -10.10 -5.48
C ASP A 189 -20.61 -8.58 -5.37
N LYS A 190 -21.75 -8.03 -5.82
CA LYS A 190 -22.12 -6.63 -5.60
C LYS A 190 -22.30 -6.30 -4.12
N GLN A 191 -23.01 -7.13 -3.36
CA GLN A 191 -23.17 -6.91 -1.91
C GLN A 191 -21.82 -6.94 -1.18
N ILE A 192 -20.94 -7.87 -1.55
CA ILE A 192 -19.58 -7.95 -1.00
C ILE A 192 -18.79 -6.68 -1.30
N TYR A 193 -18.87 -6.21 -2.56
CA TYR A 193 -18.22 -4.99 -2.98
C TYR A 193 -18.70 -3.77 -2.17
N ASP A 194 -20.01 -3.64 -1.94
CA ASP A 194 -20.57 -2.54 -1.15
C ASP A 194 -20.07 -2.57 0.30
N VAL A 195 -20.01 -3.76 0.91
CA VAL A 195 -19.48 -3.96 2.27
C VAL A 195 -17.99 -3.61 2.36
N VAL A 196 -17.17 -4.12 1.43
CA VAL A 196 -15.73 -3.82 1.40
C VAL A 196 -15.52 -2.33 1.17
N THR A 197 -16.29 -1.72 0.28
CA THR A 197 -16.24 -0.29 0.01
C THR A 197 -16.60 0.53 1.25
N ASP A 198 -17.63 0.16 2.02
CA ASP A 198 -17.98 0.81 3.29
C ASP A 198 -16.85 0.69 4.32
N ILE A 199 -16.23 -0.49 4.43
CA ILE A 199 -15.07 -0.71 5.30
C ILE A 199 -13.93 0.23 4.92
N MET A 200 -13.55 0.24 3.64
CA MET A 200 -12.39 1.01 3.16
C MET A 200 -12.65 2.52 3.07
N LYS A 201 -13.91 2.95 2.90
CA LYS A 201 -14.29 4.38 2.93
C LYS A 201 -14.30 4.98 4.32
N ASN A 202 -14.31 4.16 5.38
CA ASN A 202 -14.26 4.68 6.74
C ASN A 202 -12.96 5.46 6.95
N LYS A 203 -13.04 6.71 7.42
CA LYS A 203 -11.88 7.62 7.57
C LYS A 203 -10.87 7.17 8.64
N ASN A 204 -11.18 6.12 9.39
CA ASN A 204 -10.35 5.61 10.47
C ASN A 204 -9.70 4.27 10.10
N ALA A 205 -8.45 4.31 9.63
CA ALA A 205 -7.66 3.12 9.27
C ALA A 205 -7.46 2.12 10.43
N LEU A 206 -7.54 2.55 11.71
CA LEU A 206 -7.55 1.60 12.83
C LEU A 206 -8.81 0.74 12.84
N GLU A 207 -9.98 1.37 12.65
CA GLU A 207 -11.25 0.65 12.58
C GLU A 207 -11.31 -0.28 11.36
N GLN A 208 -10.68 0.10 10.24
CA GLN A 208 -10.54 -0.78 9.08
C GLN A 208 -9.81 -2.07 9.44
N LEU A 209 -8.67 -1.96 10.12
CA LEU A 209 -7.90 -3.13 10.55
C LEU A 209 -8.55 -3.91 11.70
N ASP A 210 -9.36 -3.26 12.55
CA ASP A 210 -10.22 -3.95 13.51
C ASP A 210 -11.28 -4.81 12.79
N LYS A 211 -11.95 -4.25 11.78
CA LYS A 211 -12.89 -5.01 10.95
C LYS A 211 -12.18 -6.15 10.21
N LEU A 212 -10.96 -5.93 9.69
CA LEU A 212 -10.16 -6.98 9.06
C LEU A 212 -9.89 -8.15 10.03
N GLU A 213 -9.42 -7.88 11.24
CA GLU A 213 -9.21 -8.91 12.27
C GLU A 213 -10.48 -9.70 12.58
N ASP A 214 -11.63 -9.02 12.64
CA ASP A 214 -12.91 -9.69 12.86
C ASP A 214 -13.27 -10.65 11.71
N TYR A 215 -13.05 -10.25 10.44
CA TYR A 215 -13.32 -11.13 9.29
C TYR A 215 -12.33 -12.29 9.20
N LEU A 216 -11.08 -12.05 9.59
CA LEU A 216 -10.04 -13.08 9.76
C LEU A 216 -10.31 -13.99 10.97
N GLN A 217 -11.25 -13.63 11.85
CA GLN A 217 -11.45 -14.27 13.16
C GLN A 217 -10.14 -14.42 13.93
N ALA A 218 -9.28 -13.41 13.82
CA ALA A 218 -8.01 -13.38 14.49
C ALA A 218 -8.20 -13.17 15.99
N GLU A 219 -7.24 -13.64 16.81
CA GLU A 219 -7.16 -13.17 18.18
C GLU A 219 -6.99 -11.64 18.18
N LYS A 220 -7.61 -10.94 19.14
CA LYS A 220 -7.66 -9.46 19.26
C LYS A 220 -6.30 -8.74 19.36
N LYS A 221 -5.20 -9.45 19.13
CA LYS A 221 -3.83 -8.95 19.23
C LYS A 221 -2.97 -9.27 18.01
N LEU A 222 -3.46 -10.00 17.00
CA LEU A 222 -2.66 -10.42 15.84
C LEU A 222 -1.92 -9.24 15.20
N LEU A 223 -2.64 -8.16 14.92
CA LEU A 223 -2.11 -6.97 14.27
C LEU A 223 -1.93 -5.81 15.24
N ARG A 224 -1.99 -5.99 16.57
CA ARG A 224 -2.06 -4.86 17.52
C ARG A 224 -1.00 -3.78 17.28
N LEU A 225 0.28 -4.15 17.18
CA LEU A 225 1.36 -3.20 16.92
C LEU A 225 1.41 -2.76 15.46
N TYR A 226 1.12 -3.68 14.54
CA TYR A 226 1.03 -3.39 13.11
C TYR A 226 -0.04 -2.34 12.80
N LYS A 227 -1.18 -2.35 13.51
CA LYS A 227 -2.26 -1.37 13.38
C LYS A 227 -1.80 0.04 13.66
N LEU A 228 -1.07 0.22 14.76
CA LEU A 228 -0.58 1.54 15.17
C LEU A 228 0.43 2.09 14.17
N GLN A 229 1.34 1.23 13.69
CA GLN A 229 2.35 1.65 12.72
C GLN A 229 1.76 1.92 11.34
N TYR A 230 0.89 1.05 10.83
CA TYR A 230 0.17 1.29 9.59
C TYR A 230 -0.68 2.56 9.67
N TYR A 231 -1.35 2.82 10.79
CA TYR A 231 -2.16 4.02 10.93
C TYR A 231 -1.34 5.30 10.82
N GLU A 232 -0.15 5.35 11.43
CA GLU A 232 0.76 6.49 11.28
C GLU A 232 1.21 6.66 9.82
N MET A 233 1.62 5.57 9.17
CA MET A 233 2.01 5.57 7.76
C MET A 233 0.87 6.04 6.84
N TYR A 234 -0.36 5.61 7.12
CA TYR A 234 -1.58 6.04 6.43
C TYR A 234 -1.84 7.54 6.59
N LEU A 235 -1.72 8.07 7.82
CA LEU A 235 -1.87 9.50 8.08
C LEU A 235 -0.82 10.33 7.34
N ARG A 236 0.42 9.84 7.30
CA ARG A 236 1.52 10.47 6.57
C ARG A 236 1.28 10.46 5.06
N ARG A 237 0.79 9.34 4.51
CA ARG A 237 0.38 9.23 3.11
C ARG A 237 -0.73 10.21 2.76
N ASN A 238 -1.74 10.33 3.61
CA ASN A 238 -2.83 11.29 3.40
C ASN A 238 -2.34 12.74 3.42
N ALA A 239 -1.42 13.10 4.32
CA ALA A 239 -0.80 14.42 4.29
C ALA A 239 0.02 14.65 3.01
N GLY A 240 0.75 13.63 2.55
CA GLY A 240 1.48 13.68 1.28
C GLY A 240 0.59 13.92 0.06
N ILE A 241 -0.60 13.33 0.03
CA ILE A 241 -1.55 13.45 -1.09
C ILE A 241 -2.37 14.75 -1.00
N HIS A 242 -2.85 15.11 0.18
CA HIS A 242 -3.90 16.13 0.34
C HIS A 242 -3.39 17.47 0.88
N SER A 243 -2.23 17.49 1.55
CA SER A 243 -1.72 18.67 2.25
C SER A 243 -0.25 18.95 1.90
N SER A 244 0.24 18.46 0.75
CA SER A 244 1.63 18.65 0.30
C SER A 244 2.66 18.28 1.37
N TRP A 245 2.41 17.17 2.08
CA TRP A 245 3.24 16.66 3.18
C TRP A 245 3.23 17.50 4.46
N MET A 246 2.33 18.48 4.59
CA MET A 246 2.17 19.28 5.80
C MET A 246 1.23 18.59 6.80
N GLY A 247 1.70 18.44 8.02
CA GLY A 247 1.01 17.80 9.13
C GLY A 247 0.11 18.78 9.87
N GLU A 248 -1.13 18.90 9.44
CA GLU A 248 -2.10 19.76 10.11
C GLU A 248 -2.38 19.33 11.57
N LYS A 249 -3.09 20.18 12.32
CA LYS A 249 -3.44 19.93 13.73
C LYS A 249 -4.06 18.54 13.94
N GLU A 250 -4.84 18.05 12.97
CA GLU A 250 -5.47 16.74 13.02
C GLU A 250 -4.44 15.59 13.01
N TYR A 251 -3.39 15.67 12.17
CA TYR A 251 -2.31 14.68 12.18
C TYR A 251 -1.63 14.64 13.54
N GLN A 252 -1.28 15.81 14.09
CA GLN A 252 -0.57 15.92 15.37
C GLN A 252 -1.39 15.34 16.54
N GLN A 253 -2.71 15.55 16.54
CA GLN A 253 -3.61 14.95 17.52
C GLN A 253 -3.62 13.42 17.41
N LYS A 254 -3.83 12.89 16.20
CA LYS A 254 -3.87 11.44 15.95
C LYS A 254 -2.54 10.77 16.25
N PHE A 255 -1.41 11.40 15.90
CA PHE A 255 -0.07 10.88 16.19
C PHE A 255 0.19 10.78 17.71
N LYS A 256 -0.24 11.78 18.49
CA LYS A 256 -0.19 11.72 19.97
C LYS A 256 -1.05 10.57 20.52
N GLU A 257 -2.24 10.35 19.95
CA GLU A 257 -3.08 9.21 20.34
C GLU A 257 -2.42 7.88 20.05
N ILE A 258 -1.77 7.73 18.89
CA ILE A 258 -1.03 6.52 18.51
C ILE A 258 0.07 6.23 19.54
N LYS A 259 0.90 7.23 19.87
CA LYS A 259 1.94 7.08 20.90
C LYS A 259 1.39 6.68 22.26
N LYS A 260 0.25 7.26 22.65
CA LYS A 260 -0.43 6.90 23.91
C LYS A 260 -0.90 5.43 23.88
N ARG A 261 -1.46 4.97 22.75
CA ARG A 261 -1.90 3.57 22.57
C ARG A 261 -0.75 2.57 22.51
N ALA A 262 0.43 3.01 22.07
CA ALA A 262 1.64 2.20 22.03
C ALA A 262 2.15 1.84 23.45
N ASN A 263 1.83 2.65 24.47
CA ASN A 263 2.12 2.35 25.88
C ASN A 263 3.57 1.85 26.15
N GLY A 264 4.57 2.48 25.54
CA GLY A 264 5.99 2.13 25.72
C GLY A 264 6.53 1.09 24.72
N ASP A 265 5.68 0.51 23.87
CA ASP A 265 6.13 -0.34 22.76
C ASP A 265 6.97 0.49 21.77
N LYS A 266 8.12 -0.04 21.35
CA LYS A 266 8.99 0.60 20.35
C LYS A 266 8.33 0.51 18.98
N LEU A 267 7.62 1.57 18.60
CA LEU A 267 7.13 1.76 17.24
C LEU A 267 8.19 2.51 16.43
N LEU A 268 8.35 2.12 15.16
CA LEU A 268 9.34 2.70 14.25
C LEU A 268 8.80 3.99 13.63
N PHE A 269 8.53 4.99 14.46
CA PHE A 269 8.10 6.31 14.02
C PHE A 269 9.28 7.24 13.79
N GLU A 270 9.16 8.10 12.77
CA GLU A 270 9.94 9.32 12.70
C GLU A 270 9.06 10.49 13.09
N GLU A 271 9.54 11.29 14.04
CA GLU A 271 8.91 12.55 14.38
C GLU A 271 8.89 13.47 13.14
N PRO A 272 7.88 14.36 13.04
CA PRO A 272 7.92 15.45 12.08
C PRO A 272 9.24 16.21 12.16
N ILE A 273 9.84 16.54 11.02
CA ILE A 273 11.20 17.07 10.97
C ILE A 273 11.19 18.57 11.36
N TYR A 274 10.33 19.41 10.77
CA TYR A 274 10.21 20.86 11.04
C TYR A 274 8.82 21.41 10.74
N ASP A 275 8.36 22.48 11.40
CA ASP A 275 7.18 23.31 11.04
C ASP A 275 5.93 22.54 10.55
N ASN A 276 5.71 21.35 11.10
CA ASN A 276 4.70 20.37 10.70
C ASN A 276 4.95 19.56 9.42
N PHE A 277 6.02 19.77 8.67
CA PHE A 277 6.38 18.94 7.53
C PHE A 277 6.64 17.47 7.95
N LEU A 278 5.96 16.56 7.26
CA LEU A 278 5.95 15.11 7.51
C LEU A 278 6.83 14.32 6.54
N GLY A 279 7.87 14.95 6.00
CA GLY A 279 8.95 14.22 5.36
C GLY A 279 9.61 13.23 6.33
N PHE A 280 10.35 12.29 5.77
CA PHE A 280 11.03 11.23 6.52
C PHE A 280 12.33 10.83 5.83
N SER A 281 13.21 10.15 6.58
CA SER A 281 14.51 9.71 6.10
C SER A 281 14.42 8.46 5.21
N GLU A 282 15.49 8.20 4.45
CA GLU A 282 15.69 6.93 3.73
C GLU A 282 15.54 5.71 4.66
N ARG A 283 15.96 5.80 5.92
CA ARG A 283 15.85 4.69 6.87
C ARG A 283 14.40 4.35 7.19
N TYR A 284 13.57 5.36 7.40
CA TYR A 284 12.14 5.15 7.63
C TYR A 284 11.45 4.57 6.40
N PHE A 285 11.83 5.00 5.20
CA PHE A 285 11.35 4.37 3.95
C PHE A 285 11.62 2.86 3.93
N TYR A 286 12.87 2.45 4.17
CA TYR A 286 13.24 1.02 4.19
C TYR A 286 12.51 0.23 5.29
N ASN A 287 12.42 0.80 6.50
CA ASN A 287 11.67 0.19 7.60
C ASN A 287 10.20 0.00 7.24
N SER A 288 9.62 0.94 6.50
CA SER A 288 8.25 0.87 6.02
C SER A 288 8.07 -0.23 4.98
N CYS A 289 9.03 -0.43 4.06
CA CYS A 289 9.01 -1.56 3.12
C CYS A 289 9.04 -2.91 3.86
N ILE A 290 9.93 -3.06 4.83
CA ILE A 290 10.04 -4.28 5.66
C ILE A 290 8.74 -4.52 6.42
N PHE A 291 8.18 -3.46 7.02
CA PHE A 291 6.91 -3.50 7.73
C PHE A 291 5.77 -4.02 6.84
N CYS A 292 5.64 -3.47 5.62
CA CYS A 292 4.60 -3.87 4.67
C CYS A 292 4.71 -5.34 4.25
N GLN A 293 5.93 -5.86 4.06
CA GLN A 293 6.10 -7.29 3.76
C GLN A 293 5.74 -8.16 4.97
N ASN A 294 6.19 -7.76 6.16
CA ASN A 294 5.96 -8.53 7.39
C ASN A 294 4.47 -8.64 7.74
N ILE A 295 3.68 -7.58 7.54
CA ILE A 295 2.24 -7.64 7.82
C ILE A 295 1.52 -8.59 6.85
N ILE A 296 1.91 -8.62 5.57
CA ILE A 296 1.36 -9.55 4.58
C ILE A 296 1.70 -11.00 4.98
N ILE A 297 2.97 -11.28 5.26
CA ILE A 297 3.44 -12.63 5.67
C ILE A 297 2.73 -13.09 6.95
N LEU A 298 2.54 -12.19 7.92
CA LEU A 298 1.84 -12.50 9.16
C LEU A 298 0.39 -12.91 8.90
N ILE A 299 -0.30 -12.14 8.05
CA ILE A 299 -1.69 -12.40 7.68
C ILE A 299 -1.81 -13.69 6.88
N GLU A 300 -0.92 -13.93 5.93
CA GLU A 300 -0.86 -15.18 5.14
C GLU A 300 -0.78 -16.40 6.07
N LYS A 301 0.19 -16.41 6.99
CA LYS A 301 0.37 -17.50 7.97
C LYS A 301 -0.87 -17.71 8.84
N HIS A 302 -1.52 -16.63 9.25
CA HIS A 302 -2.76 -16.71 10.02
C HIS A 302 -3.88 -17.34 9.18
N CYS A 303 -4.04 -16.91 7.92
CA CYS A 303 -5.02 -17.47 6.99
C CYS A 303 -4.77 -18.96 6.72
N GLU A 304 -3.52 -19.35 6.49
CA GLU A 304 -3.13 -20.76 6.35
C GLU A 304 -3.55 -21.57 7.57
N GLN A 305 -3.18 -21.15 8.78
CA GLN A 305 -3.55 -21.86 10.01
C GLN A 305 -5.07 -21.95 10.19
N LYS A 306 -5.78 -20.86 9.89
CA LYS A 306 -7.21 -20.72 10.16
C LYS A 306 -8.09 -21.45 9.16
N PHE A 307 -7.74 -21.43 7.88
CA PHE A 307 -8.58 -21.98 6.81
C PHE A 307 -8.12 -23.36 6.35
N ASN A 308 -6.88 -23.77 6.62
CA ASN A 308 -6.42 -25.14 6.35
C ASN A 308 -7.03 -26.18 7.31
N THR A 309 -7.46 -25.76 8.49
CA THR A 309 -8.21 -26.62 9.44
C THR A 309 -9.70 -26.75 9.13
N ALA A 310 -10.22 -26.02 8.14
CA ALA A 310 -11.64 -26.06 7.78
C ALA A 310 -12.05 -27.31 6.97
N GLU A 311 -11.13 -28.23 6.67
CA GLU A 311 -11.42 -29.58 6.16
C GLU A 311 -11.87 -30.58 7.26
N GLN A 312 -11.99 -30.15 8.53
CA GLN A 312 -12.36 -31.04 9.66
C GLN A 312 -13.73 -30.76 10.32
N LEU A 313 -14.64 -30.05 9.66
CA LEU A 313 -16.06 -29.89 10.08
C LEU A 313 -17.01 -30.32 8.97
#